data_AF-A0A3B0JS86-F1
#
_entry.id   AF-A0A3B0JS86-F1
#
_cell.length_a   1.000
_cell.length_b   1.000
_cell.length_c   1.000
_cell.angle_alpha   90.00
_cell.angle_beta   90.00
_cell.angle_gamma   90.00
#
_symmetry.space_group_name_H-M   'P 1'
#
loop_
_entity.id
_entity.type
_entity.pdbx_description
1 polymer ?
#
loop_
_entity_poly.entity_id
_entity_poly.type
_entity_poly.pdbx_seq_one_letter_code
_entity_poly.pdbx_strand_id
1 'polypeptide(L)'
;MCFLSSFFFLLSLYFGCLIIGVTGLIIGVVALTIGICKLFLQSRHEVVWMMAIVFALLYLGAKVMLLTGTLWHQCWCLLVSFAFSVVCVFLLLAILIVGFAGNTNRVQLMLWIIMILLETYYLWVIISHWHNCFSGVDRVEL
;
A
#
# COMPACT_ATOMS: atom_id res chain seq x y z
N MET A 1 -12.63 -31.83 3.77
CA MET A 1 -11.33 -31.33 3.26
C MET A 1 -11.44 -29.95 2.59
N CYS A 2 -12.46 -29.67 1.76
CA CYS A 2 -12.62 -28.35 1.15
C CYS A 2 -12.86 -27.20 2.15
N PHE A 3 -13.65 -27.41 3.21
CA PHE A 3 -13.86 -26.40 4.25
C PHE A 3 -12.58 -25.99 4.99
N LEU A 4 -11.70 -26.96 5.29
CA LEU A 4 -10.42 -26.67 5.94
C LEU A 4 -9.52 -25.83 5.03
N SER A 5 -9.50 -26.14 3.72
CA SER A 5 -8.71 -25.39 2.74
C SER A 5 -9.19 -23.94 2.59
N SER A 6 -10.51 -23.71 2.58
CA SER A 6 -11.08 -22.36 2.51
C SER A 6 -10.80 -21.57 3.79
N PHE A 7 -10.90 -22.21 4.96
CA PHE A 7 -10.58 -21.60 6.26
C PHE A 7 -9.11 -21.17 6.37
N PHE A 8 -8.16 -22.04 5.98
CA PHE A 8 -6.73 -21.68 5.97
C PHE A 8 -6.43 -20.55 4.97
N PHE A 9 -7.12 -20.50 3.84
CA PHE A 9 -6.98 -19.43 2.87
C PHE A 9 -7.48 -18.09 3.42
N LEU A 10 -8.66 -18.06 4.06
CA LEU A 10 -9.24 -16.87 4.68
C LEU A 10 -8.36 -16.35 5.83
N LEU A 11 -7.89 -17.24 6.69
CA LEU A 11 -6.97 -16.92 7.78
C LEU A 11 -5.65 -16.34 7.23
N SER A 12 -5.10 -16.96 6.18
CA SER A 12 -3.89 -16.47 5.51
C SER A 12 -4.09 -15.10 4.88
N LEU A 13 -5.28 -14.82 4.33
CA LEU A 13 -5.59 -13.54 3.71
C LEU A 13 -5.72 -12.42 4.74
N TYR A 14 -6.35 -12.72 5.89
CA TYR A 14 -6.49 -11.80 7.02
C TYR A 14 -5.13 -11.44 7.63
N PHE A 15 -4.31 -12.44 7.96
CA PHE A 15 -2.94 -12.20 8.43
C PHE A 15 -2.09 -11.49 7.37
N GLY A 16 -2.28 -11.82 6.09
CA GLY A 16 -1.65 -11.13 4.98
C GLY A 16 -1.97 -9.64 4.98
N CYS A 17 -3.25 -9.27 5.08
CA CYS A 17 -3.66 -7.87 5.14
C CYS A 17 -3.11 -7.15 6.38
N LEU A 18 -3.11 -7.79 7.55
CA LEU A 18 -2.51 -7.22 8.77
C LEU A 18 -1.01 -6.95 8.60
N ILE A 19 -0.25 -7.92 8.07
CA ILE A 19 1.20 -7.78 7.83
C ILE A 19 1.45 -6.66 6.82
N ILE A 20 0.69 -6.61 5.73
CA ILE A 20 0.80 -5.56 4.71
C ILE A 20 0.48 -4.18 5.29
N GLY A 21 -0.55 -4.10 6.13
CA GLY A 21 -0.94 -2.87 6.81
C GLY A 21 0.15 -2.36 7.75
N VAL A 22 0.68 -3.22 8.62
CA VAL A 22 1.72 -2.85 9.59
C VAL A 22 3.05 -2.52 8.91
N THR A 23 3.51 -3.36 7.99
CA THR A 23 4.77 -3.10 7.26
C THR A 23 4.66 -1.84 6.40
N GLY A 24 3.52 -1.64 5.73
CA GLY A 24 3.22 -0.42 4.98
C GLY A 24 3.20 0.83 5.87
N LEU A 25 2.65 0.77 7.09
CA LEU A 25 2.72 1.89 8.03
C LEU A 25 4.17 2.26 8.37
N ILE A 26 5.00 1.28 8.70
CA ILE A 26 6.41 1.51 9.03
C ILE A 26 7.13 2.19 7.86
N ILE A 27 6.96 1.66 6.65
CA ILE A 27 7.55 2.22 5.43
C ILE A 27 7.04 3.66 5.19
N GLY A 28 5.74 3.88 5.37
CA GLY A 28 5.11 5.20 5.21
C GLY A 28 5.66 6.25 6.18
N VAL A 29 5.81 5.89 7.46
CA VAL A 29 6.38 6.80 8.48
C VAL A 29 7.85 7.12 8.16
N VAL A 30 8.63 6.13 7.76
CA VAL A 30 10.03 6.34 7.37
C VAL A 30 10.11 7.25 6.15
N ALA A 31 9.30 7.02 5.12
CA ALA A 31 9.25 7.86 3.92
C ALA A 31 8.85 9.31 4.25
N LEU A 32 7.84 9.49 5.10
CA LEU A 32 7.40 10.81 5.56
C LEU A 32 8.52 11.55 6.33
N THR A 33 9.19 10.84 7.24
CA THR A 33 10.31 11.40 8.01
C THR A 33 11.46 11.85 7.10
N ILE A 34 11.84 11.02 6.12
CA ILE A 34 12.88 11.37 5.14
C ILE A 34 12.44 12.57 4.30
N GLY A 35 11.19 12.61 3.86
CA GLY A 35 10.62 13.71 3.08
C GLY A 35 10.69 15.05 3.83
N ILE A 36 10.27 15.06 5.10
CA ILE A 36 10.30 16.25 5.96
C ILE A 36 11.75 16.69 6.21
N CYS A 37 12.64 15.76 6.58
CA CYS A 37 14.05 16.09 6.82
C CYS A 37 14.71 16.71 5.58
N LYS A 38 14.43 16.18 4.38
CA LYS A 38 14.99 16.69 3.12
C LYS A 38 14.39 18.05 2.72
N LEU A 39 13.17 18.33 3.13
CA LEU A 39 12.54 19.64 2.94
C LEU A 39 13.19 20.71 3.84
N PHE A 40 13.46 20.39 5.11
CA PHE A 40 14.13 21.31 6.05
C PHE A 40 15.61 21.56 5.74
N LEU A 41 16.32 20.56 5.20
CA LEU A 41 17.74 20.67 4.81
C LEU A 41 17.98 21.45 3.49
N GLN A 42 16.96 22.14 2.98
CA GLN A 42 17.02 23.08 1.85
C GLN A 42 17.61 22.46 0.57
N SER A 43 16.86 21.51 0.00
CA SER A 43 17.20 20.94 -1.31
C SER A 43 16.73 21.85 -2.46
N ARG A 44 17.50 21.91 -3.55
CA ARG A 44 17.14 22.62 -4.81
C ARG A 44 15.86 22.09 -5.51
N HIS A 45 15.20 21.06 -4.97
CA HIS A 45 14.06 20.37 -5.58
C HIS A 45 12.85 20.31 -4.65
N GLU A 46 12.46 21.45 -4.08
CA GLU A 46 11.34 21.58 -3.12
C GLU A 46 10.04 20.91 -3.61
N VAL A 47 9.72 21.06 -4.90
CA VAL A 47 8.50 20.49 -5.50
C VAL A 47 8.48 18.96 -5.45
N VAL A 48 9.62 18.30 -5.68
CA VAL A 48 9.71 16.83 -5.67
C VAL A 48 9.51 16.28 -4.27
N TRP A 49 10.09 16.94 -3.26
CA TRP A 49 9.95 16.54 -1.86
C TRP A 49 8.56 16.82 -1.30
N MET A 50 7.91 17.91 -1.70
CA MET A 50 6.50 18.16 -1.40
C MET A 50 5.61 17.03 -1.94
N MET A 51 5.80 16.64 -3.20
CA MET A 51 5.04 15.52 -3.80
C MET A 51 5.33 14.19 -3.08
N ALA A 52 6.56 13.97 -2.64
CA ALA A 52 6.92 12.79 -1.85
C ALA A 52 6.24 12.76 -0.46
N ILE A 53 6.07 13.91 0.20
CA ILE A 53 5.33 14.00 1.47
C ILE A 53 3.84 13.73 1.25
N VAL A 54 3.25 14.31 0.19
CA VAL A 54 1.83 14.04 -0.16
C VAL A 54 1.62 12.56 -0.45
N PHE A 55 2.55 11.94 -1.20
CA PHE A 55 2.54 10.51 -1.45
C PHE A 55 2.62 9.70 -0.14
N ALA A 56 3.54 10.05 0.76
CA ALA A 56 3.71 9.34 2.04
C ALA A 56 2.45 9.47 2.92
N LEU A 57 1.78 10.62 2.92
CA LEU A 57 0.52 10.82 3.63
C LEU A 57 -0.62 10.00 3.05
N LEU A 58 -0.79 10.00 1.71
CA LEU A 58 -1.80 9.17 1.04
C LEU A 58 -1.56 7.68 1.30
N TYR A 59 -0.30 7.25 1.24
CA TYR A 59 0.11 5.89 1.51
C TYR A 59 -0.20 5.48 2.96
N LEU A 60 0.15 6.32 3.94
CA LEU A 60 -0.19 6.09 5.34
C LEU A 60 -1.71 6.00 5.55
N GLY A 61 -2.46 6.94 4.97
CA GLY A 61 -3.92 6.94 5.03
C GLY A 61 -4.52 5.64 4.48
N ALA A 62 -4.00 5.16 3.34
CA ALA A 62 -4.42 3.88 2.77
C ALA A 62 -4.17 2.71 3.74
N LYS A 63 -2.98 2.61 4.34
CA LYS A 63 -2.66 1.49 5.24
C LYS A 63 -3.38 1.57 6.59
N VAL A 64 -3.66 2.77 7.11
CA VAL A 64 -4.54 2.93 8.29
C VAL A 64 -5.96 2.45 7.97
N MET A 65 -6.51 2.85 6.82
CA MET A 65 -7.84 2.40 6.39
C MET A 65 -7.89 0.89 6.14
N LEU A 66 -6.80 0.31 5.64
CA LEU A 66 -6.65 -1.14 5.50
C LEU A 66 -6.78 -1.85 6.84
N LEU A 67 -5.98 -1.45 7.83
CA LEU A 67 -5.99 -2.05 9.17
C LEU A 67 -7.34 -1.86 9.87
N THR A 68 -7.92 -0.67 9.71
CA THR A 68 -9.25 -0.34 10.21
C THR A 68 -10.32 -1.25 9.58
N GLY A 69 -10.26 -1.42 8.26
CA GLY A 69 -11.16 -2.28 7.50
C GLY A 69 -11.04 -3.76 7.86
N THR A 70 -9.81 -4.25 8.08
CA THR A 70 -9.58 -5.64 8.49
C THR A 70 -10.02 -5.89 9.94
N LEU A 71 -9.68 -5.01 10.88
CA LEU A 71 -9.96 -5.22 12.31
C LEU A 71 -11.44 -5.06 12.67
N TRP A 72 -12.14 -4.14 12.01
CA TRP A 72 -13.58 -3.90 12.24
C TRP A 72 -14.49 -4.53 11.18
N HIS A 73 -13.97 -5.37 10.29
CA HIS A 73 -14.73 -5.99 9.18
C HIS A 73 -15.55 -4.98 8.35
N GLN A 74 -15.02 -3.77 8.18
CA GLN A 74 -15.67 -2.72 7.39
C GLN A 74 -15.23 -2.83 5.93
N CYS A 75 -16.01 -3.53 5.12
CA CYS A 75 -15.66 -3.74 3.71
C CYS A 75 -15.49 -2.43 2.93
N TRP A 76 -16.21 -1.36 3.29
CA TRP A 76 -16.08 -0.05 2.64
C TRP A 76 -14.70 0.56 2.88
N CYS A 77 -14.12 0.39 4.07
CA CYS A 77 -12.76 0.84 4.39
C CYS A 77 -11.69 0.10 3.59
N LEU A 78 -11.88 -1.20 3.34
CA LEU A 78 -11.00 -1.98 2.45
C LEU A 78 -11.04 -1.46 1.01
N LEU A 79 -12.23 -1.11 0.49
CA LEU A 79 -12.38 -0.55 -0.85
C LEU A 79 -11.76 0.84 -0.97
N VAL A 80 -11.91 1.69 0.05
CA VAL A 80 -11.28 3.01 0.11
C VAL A 80 -9.75 2.87 0.17
N SER A 81 -9.23 1.95 0.99
CA SER A 81 -7.80 1.62 1.03
C SER A 81 -7.28 1.16 -0.33
N PHE A 82 -8.03 0.32 -1.03
CA PHE A 82 -7.69 -0.12 -2.39
C PHE A 82 -7.60 1.07 -3.34
N ALA A 83 -8.61 1.95 -3.36
CA ALA A 83 -8.62 3.12 -4.24
C ALA A 83 -7.40 4.04 -4.00
N PHE A 84 -7.08 4.34 -2.73
CA PHE A 84 -5.88 5.14 -2.42
C PHE A 84 -4.58 4.43 -2.80
N SER A 85 -4.51 3.11 -2.58
CA SER A 85 -3.34 2.31 -2.96
C SER A 85 -3.13 2.29 -4.48
N VAL A 86 -4.20 2.25 -5.29
CA VAL A 86 -4.15 2.35 -6.76
C VAL A 86 -3.56 3.70 -7.18
N VAL A 87 -4.02 4.79 -6.57
CA VAL A 87 -3.47 6.14 -6.83
C VAL A 87 -1.97 6.18 -6.49
N CYS A 88 -1.55 5.55 -5.39
CA CYS A 88 -0.14 5.44 -5.02
C CYS A 88 0.68 4.69 -6.08
N VAL A 89 0.17 3.59 -6.63
CA VAL A 89 0.85 2.85 -7.70
C VAL A 89 1.01 3.70 -8.97
N PHE A 90 -0.01 4.46 -9.36
CA PHE A 90 0.10 5.38 -10.50
C PHE A 90 1.13 6.49 -10.26
N LEU A 91 1.21 7.02 -9.04
CA LEU A 91 2.24 7.99 -8.67
C LEU A 91 3.65 7.38 -8.74
N LEU A 92 3.84 6.16 -8.22
CA LEU A 92 5.12 5.45 -8.33
C LEU A 92 5.52 5.21 -9.79
N LEU A 93 4.55 4.84 -10.63
CA LEU A 93 4.77 4.62 -12.06
C LEU A 93 5.16 5.92 -12.78
N ALA A 94 4.51 7.04 -12.44
CA ALA A 94 4.89 8.35 -12.95
C ALA A 94 6.32 8.74 -12.55
N ILE A 95 6.70 8.50 -11.29
CA ILE A 95 8.07 8.77 -10.82
C ILE A 95 9.08 7.85 -11.51
N LEU A 96 8.73 6.59 -11.77
CA LEU A 96 9.59 5.67 -12.52
C LEU A 96 9.86 6.19 -13.95
N ILE A 97 8.84 6.66 -14.66
CA ILE A 97 8.97 7.20 -16.02
C ILE A 97 9.86 8.45 -16.03
N VAL A 98 9.63 9.37 -15.09
CA VAL A 98 10.46 10.58 -14.94
C VAL A 98 11.90 10.20 -14.56
N GLY A 99 12.07 9.21 -13.69
CA GLY A 99 13.37 8.70 -13.26
C GLY A 99 14.16 8.04 -14.40
N PHE A 100 13.49 7.35 -15.32
CA PHE A 100 14.10 6.82 -16.55
C PHE A 100 14.59 7.93 -17.47
N ALA A 101 13.78 8.98 -17.65
CA ALA A 101 14.14 10.14 -18.47
C ALA A 101 15.28 10.97 -17.85
N GLY A 102 15.34 11.04 -16.52
CA GLY A 102 16.33 11.80 -15.75
C GLY A 102 17.69 11.12 -15.57
N ASN A 103 17.92 9.96 -16.20
CA ASN A 103 19.17 9.19 -16.11
C ASN A 103 19.57 8.80 -14.67
N THR A 104 18.56 8.41 -13.87
CA THR A 104 18.75 7.96 -12.49
C THR A 104 19.56 6.67 -12.44
N ASN A 105 20.31 6.43 -11.35
CA ASN A 105 21.10 5.20 -11.17
C ASN A 105 20.28 3.93 -11.44
N ARG A 106 20.84 2.99 -12.21
CA ARG A 106 20.17 1.73 -12.61
C ARG A 106 19.69 0.89 -11.41
N VAL A 107 20.46 0.91 -10.31
CA VAL A 107 20.10 0.22 -9.07
C VAL A 107 18.86 0.84 -8.43
N GLN A 108 18.75 2.17 -8.46
CA GLN A 108 17.57 2.87 -7.97
C GLN A 108 16.37 2.48 -8.84
N LEU A 109 16.47 2.55 -10.17
CA LEU A 109 15.38 2.12 -11.07
C LEU A 109 14.87 0.69 -10.79
N MET A 110 15.76 -0.27 -10.54
CA MET A 110 15.36 -1.64 -10.17
C MET A 110 14.57 -1.69 -8.86
N LEU A 111 14.95 -0.93 -7.84
CA LEU A 111 14.20 -0.86 -6.58
C LEU A 111 12.78 -0.32 -6.80
N TRP A 112 12.60 0.69 -7.65
CA TRP A 112 11.28 1.25 -7.92
C TRP A 112 10.37 0.25 -8.65
N ILE A 113 10.93 -0.53 -9.58
CA ILE A 113 10.20 -1.60 -10.27
C ILE A 113 9.73 -2.67 -9.27
N ILE A 114 10.64 -3.13 -8.38
CA ILE A 114 10.30 -4.12 -7.36
C ILE A 114 9.20 -3.60 -6.42
N MET A 115 9.28 -2.33 -6.01
CA MET A 115 8.26 -1.69 -5.18
C MET A 115 6.90 -1.64 -5.88
N ILE A 116 6.85 -1.35 -7.18
CA ILE A 116 5.60 -1.34 -7.96
C ILE A 116 5.00 -2.75 -8.04
N LEU A 117 5.82 -3.76 -8.32
CA LEU A 117 5.37 -5.17 -8.33
C LEU A 117 4.81 -5.59 -6.97
N LEU A 118 5.49 -5.20 -5.89
CA LEU A 118 5.07 -5.50 -4.53
C LEU A 118 3.73 -4.82 -4.17
N GLU A 119 3.57 -3.53 -4.48
CA GLU A 119 2.30 -2.83 -4.24
C GLU A 119 1.17 -3.36 -5.11
N THR A 120 1.46 -3.81 -6.34
CA THR A 120 0.46 -4.46 -7.20
C THR A 120 0.00 -5.79 -6.60
N TYR A 121 0.91 -6.56 -6.02
CA TYR A 121 0.56 -7.76 -5.27
C TYR A 121 -0.30 -7.43 -4.03
N TYR A 122 0.03 -6.36 -3.30
CA TYR A 122 -0.77 -5.92 -2.16
C TYR A 122 -2.18 -5.50 -2.56
N LEU A 123 -2.35 -4.80 -3.68
CA LEU A 123 -3.66 -4.46 -4.24
C LEU A 123 -4.50 -5.71 -4.51
N TRP A 124 -3.88 -6.76 -5.04
CA TRP A 124 -4.55 -8.03 -5.31
C TRP A 124 -5.02 -8.73 -4.01
N VAL A 125 -4.21 -8.69 -2.96
CA VAL A 125 -4.59 -9.24 -1.65
C VAL A 125 -5.74 -8.43 -1.03
N ILE A 126 -5.70 -7.11 -1.11
CA ILE A 126 -6.74 -6.22 -0.56
C ILE A 126 -8.09 -6.45 -1.24
N ILE A 127 -8.12 -6.51 -2.57
CA ILE A 127 -9.38 -6.70 -3.32
C ILE A 127 -9.95 -8.11 -3.09
N SER A 128 -9.08 -9.12 -2.94
CA SER A 128 -9.50 -10.47 -2.59
C SER A 128 -10.15 -10.51 -1.20
N HIS A 129 -9.59 -9.79 -0.23
CA HIS A 129 -10.16 -9.72 1.12
C HIS A 129 -11.47 -8.91 1.14
N TRP A 130 -11.53 -7.83 0.38
CA TRP A 130 -12.77 -7.07 0.19
C TRP A 130 -13.89 -7.93 -0.39
N HIS A 131 -13.60 -8.74 -1.41
CA HIS A 131 -14.59 -9.62 -2.04
C HIS A 131 -15.16 -10.66 -1.06
N ASN A 132 -14.32 -11.22 -0.18
CA ASN A 132 -14.75 -12.16 0.86
C ASN A 132 -15.60 -11.47 1.94
N CYS A 133 -15.20 -10.27 2.37
CA CYS A 133 -15.95 -9.43 3.30
C CYS A 133 -17.34 -9.07 2.74
N PHE A 134 -17.41 -8.67 1.46
CA PHE A 134 -18.66 -8.31 0.79
C PHE A 134 -19.58 -9.50 0.56
N SER A 135 -19.02 -10.65 0.17
CA SER A 135 -19.78 -11.88 -0.07
C SER A 135 -20.31 -12.52 1.23
N GLY A 136 -19.92 -12.00 2.39
CA GLY A 136 -20.39 -12.48 3.69
C GLY A 136 -19.84 -13.84 4.11
N VAL A 137 -18.84 -14.35 3.38
CA VAL A 137 -18.17 -15.63 3.71
C VAL A 137 -17.56 -15.56 5.11
N ASP A 138 -17.03 -14.40 5.50
CA ASP A 138 -16.47 -14.14 6.83
C ASP A 138 -17.53 -14.18 7.97
N ARG A 139 -18.83 -14.05 7.67
CA ARG A 139 -19.91 -14.05 8.69
C ARG A 139 -20.45 -15.43 9.01
N VAL A 140 -20.14 -16.45 8.21
CA VAL A 140 -20.67 -17.81 8.41
C VAL A 140 -19.82 -18.60 9.43
N GLU A 141 -18.63 -18.09 9.77
CA GLU A 141 -17.64 -18.76 10.62
C GLU A 141 -17.43 -18.11 12.01
N LEU A 142 -18.24 -17.10 12.36
CA LEU A 142 -18.29 -16.45 13.69
C LEU A 142 -19.63 -16.77 14.38
#